data_AF-A0A519WUJ3-F1
#
_entry.id   AF-A0A519WUJ3-F1
#
_cell.length_a   1.000
_cell.length_b   1.000
_cell.length_c   1.000
_cell.angle_alpha   90.00
_cell.angle_beta   90.00
_cell.angle_gamma   90.00
#
_symmetry.space_group_name_H-M   'P 1'
#
loop_
_entity.id
_entity.type
_entity.pdbx_description
1 polymer ?
#
loop_
_entity_poly.entity_id
_entity_poly.type
_entity_poly.pdbx_seq_one_letter_code
_entity_poly.pdbx_strand_id
1 'polypeptide(L)' 'MKRNATAIWNGTIKEGSGNLTTDSKVLDHTQYSFN' A
#
# COMPACT_ATOMS: atom_id res chain seq x y z
N MET A 1 16.41 -4.43 -12.95
CA MET A 1 14.97 -4.10 -12.93
C MET A 1 14.72 -3.22 -11.71
N LYS A 2 14.35 -1.94 -11.87
CA LYS A 2 13.97 -1.05 -10.75
C LYS A 2 12.46 -1.24 -10.53
N ARG A 3 12.03 -1.70 -9.35
CA ARG A 3 10.61 -1.80 -9.00
C ARG A 3 10.29 -0.66 -8.05
N ASN A 4 9.41 0.24 -8.48
CA ASN A 4 8.92 1.34 -7.65
C ASN A 4 7.54 0.94 -7.07
N ALA A 5 7.32 1.23 -5.79
CA ALA A 5 6.07 0.97 -5.10
C ALA A 5 5.65 2.23 -4.35
N THR A 6 4.36 2.52 -4.38
CA THR A 6 3.72 3.66 -3.74
C THR A 6 2.77 3.13 -2.66
N ALA A 7 3.04 3.48 -1.41
CA ALA A 7 2.15 3.15 -0.29
C ALA A 7 1.41 4.42 0.16
N ILE A 8 0.09 4.37 0.17
CA ILE A 8 -0.77 5.46 0.66
C ILE A 8 -1.48 4.95 1.92
N TRP A 9 -1.21 5.58 3.05
CA TRP A 9 -1.87 5.28 4.33
C TRP A 9 -2.90 6.35 4.67
N ASN A 10 -4.15 5.94 4.86
CA ASN A 10 -5.24 6.83 5.26
C ASN A 10 -5.69 6.46 6.68
N GLY A 11 -5.39 7.32 7.65
CA GLY A 11 -5.78 7.16 9.05
C GLY A 11 -4.61 7.09 10.03
N THR A 12 -4.88 6.75 11.28
CA THR A 12 -3.86 6.64 12.34
C THR A 12 -3.08 5.32 12.20
N ILE A 13 -1.90 5.18 12.80
CA ILE A 13 -1.09 3.94 12.67
C ILE A 13 -1.84 2.70 13.21
N LYS A 14 -2.73 2.89 14.20
CA LYS A 14 -3.48 1.80 14.86
C LYS A 14 -4.78 1.42 14.17
N GLU A 15 -5.46 2.34 13.48
CA GLU A 15 -6.79 2.09 12.89
C GLU A 15 -6.87 2.47 11.41
N GLY A 16 -5.79 2.99 10.85
CA GLY A 16 -5.73 3.38 9.45
C GLY A 16 -5.78 2.18 8.52
N SER A 17 -6.20 2.46 7.30
CA SER A 17 -6.15 1.52 6.19
C SER A 17 -5.19 2.04 5.13
N GLY A 18 -4.36 1.14 4.65
CA GLY A 18 -3.35 1.42 3.65
C GLY A 18 -3.68 0.78 2.32
N ASN A 19 -3.34 1.47 1.23
CA ASN A 19 -3.33 0.89 -0.10
C ASN A 19 -1.90 0.91 -0.63
N LEU A 20 -1.40 -0.26 -1.01
CA LEU A 20 -0.11 -0.42 -1.65
C LEU A 20 -0.33 -0.66 -3.14
N THR A 21 0.32 0.17 -3.97
CA THR A 21 0.31 0.04 -5.43
C THR A 21 1.74 -0.08 -5.94
N THR A 22 1.97 -1.04 -6.82
CA THR A 22 3.27 -1.32 -7.43
C THR A 22 3.22 -1.03 -8.92
N ASP A 23 4.31 -0.52 -9.47
CA ASP A 23 4.41 -0.16 -10.90
C ASP A 23 4.22 -1.39 -11.83
N SER A 24 4.55 -2.58 -11.34
CA SER A 24 4.32 -3.84 -12.04
C SER A 24 2.85 -4.29 -12.05
N LYS A 25 1.92 -3.55 -11.40
CA LYS A 25 0.50 -3.88 -11.20
C LYS A 25 0.22 -5.22 -10.51
N VAL A 26 1.24 -5.90 -10.02
CA VAL A 26 1.09 -7.18 -9.29
C VAL A 26 0.37 -6.96 -7.97
N LEU A 27 0.68 -5.84 -7.33
CA LEU A 27 -0.01 -5.33 -6.15
C LEU A 27 -0.63 -4.00 -6.58
N ASP A 28 -1.89 -4.03 -6.99
CA ASP A 28 -2.68 -2.87 -7.42
C ASP A 28 -3.78 -2.66 -6.38
N HIS A 29 -3.77 -1.54 -5.67
CA HIS A 29 -4.67 -1.23 -4.54
C HIS A 29 -4.75 -2.36 -3.50
N THR A 30 -3.62 -2.98 -3.19
CA THR A 30 -3.61 -4.06 -2.21
C THR A 30 -3.78 -3.46 -0.83
N GLN A 31 -4.91 -3.77 -0.18
CA GLN A 31 -5.19 -3.28 1.16
C GLN A 31 -4.18 -3.88 2.14
N TYR A 32 -3.47 -3.02 2.86
CA TYR A 32 -2.64 -3.42 3.99
C TYR A 32 -3.17 -2.73 5.24
N SER A 33 -3.23 -3.48 6.34
CA SER A 33 -3.62 -2.97 7.66
C SER A 33 -2.58 -3.43 8.66
N PHE A 34 -2.15 -2.55 9.56
CA PHE A 34 -1.37 -2.96 10.73
C PHE A 34 -2.36 -3.64 11.69
N ASN A 35 -2.22 -4.96 11.88
CA ASN A 35 -2.96 -5.70 12.92
C ASN A 35 -2.20 -5.59 14.24
#